data_AF-A0A7W2PYG5-F1
#
_entry.id   AF-A0A7W2PYG5-F1
#
_cell.length_a   1.000
_cell.length_b   1.000
_cell.length_c   1.000
_cell.angle_alpha   90.00
_cell.angle_beta   90.00
_cell.angle_gamma   90.00
#
_symmetry.space_group_name_H-M   'P 1'
#
loop_
_entity.id
_entity.type
_entity.pdbx_description
1 polymer ?
#
loop_
_entity_poly.entity_id
_entity_poly.type
_entity_poly.pdbx_seq_one_letter_code
_entity_poly.pdbx_strand_id
1 'polypeptide(L)'
;MKEIKLADFLRCKGTQPQLAKAIGVTQSAISQMAKSSRDIRVRIFEDGRIELIEFRILNRATPSLAVAPPNMPVTIPVSNHRHSSTGGAVNSSSLSQASP
;
A
#
# COMPACT_ATOMS: atom_id res chain seq x y z
N MET A 1 -24.31 7.17 17.87
CA MET A 1 -23.87 8.00 16.70
C MET A 1 -23.87 7.16 15.42
N LYS A 2 -24.31 7.70 14.28
CA LYS A 2 -24.21 7.03 12.96
C LYS A 2 -23.60 7.94 11.90
N GLU A 3 -22.73 7.39 11.06
CA GLU A 3 -22.20 8.05 9.87
C GLU A 3 -22.68 7.36 8.59
N ILE A 4 -22.95 8.17 7.57
CA ILE A 4 -23.37 7.71 6.24
C ILE A 4 -22.90 8.73 5.20
N LYS A 5 -22.50 8.28 3.99
CA LYS A 5 -22.12 9.21 2.93
C LYS A 5 -23.31 10.10 2.54
N LEU A 6 -23.05 11.35 2.18
CA LEU A 6 -24.08 12.31 1.80
C LEU A 6 -24.99 11.79 0.68
N ALA A 7 -24.41 11.20 -0.37
CA ALA A 7 -25.17 10.63 -1.47
C ALA A 7 -26.10 9.49 -1.01
N ASP A 8 -25.64 8.65 -0.08
CA ASP A 8 -26.42 7.53 0.44
C ASP A 8 -27.54 8.01 1.38
N PHE A 9 -27.25 9.02 2.21
CA PHE A 9 -28.24 9.64 3.08
C PHE A 9 -29.41 10.24 2.30
N LEU A 10 -29.11 10.95 1.20
CA LEU A 10 -30.13 11.56 0.33
C LEU A 10 -30.97 10.53 -0.44
N ARG A 11 -30.47 9.31 -0.65
CA ARG A 11 -31.26 8.22 -1.24
C ARG A 11 -32.19 7.54 -0.24
N CYS A 12 -31.77 7.44 1.02
CA CYS A 12 -32.45 6.57 1.99
C CYS A 12 -33.31 7.29 3.03
N LYS A 13 -32.97 8.53 3.42
CA LYS A 13 -33.50 9.13 4.66
C LYS A 13 -34.02 10.55 4.56
N GLY A 14 -33.60 11.33 3.57
CA GLY A 14 -33.93 12.75 3.57
C GLY A 14 -33.87 13.41 2.21
N THR A 15 -34.47 14.60 2.14
CA THR A 15 -34.44 15.45 0.95
C THR A 15 -33.37 16.53 1.08
N GLN A 16 -32.84 17.01 -0.05
CA GLN A 16 -31.82 18.07 -0.06
C GLN A 16 -32.28 19.36 0.64
N PRO A 17 -33.53 19.86 0.46
CA PRO A 17 -33.99 21.06 1.16
C PRO A 17 -34.04 20.91 2.68
N GLN A 18 -34.47 19.75 3.18
CA GLN A 18 -34.59 19.50 4.61
C GLN A 18 -33.22 19.42 5.28
N LEU A 19 -32.26 18.71 4.65
CA LEU A 19 -30.89 18.64 5.13
C LEU A 19 -30.21 20.03 5.09
N ALA A 20 -30.42 20.79 4.02
CA ALA A 20 -29.88 22.14 3.90
C ALA A 20 -30.34 23.05 5.05
N LYS A 21 -31.63 22.99 5.39
CA LYS A 21 -32.21 23.73 6.51
C LYS A 21 -31.63 23.30 7.86
N ALA A 22 -31.44 22.00 8.08
CA ALA A 22 -30.91 21.47 9.34
C ALA A 22 -29.44 21.87 9.57
N ILE A 23 -28.66 22.00 8.50
CA ILE A 23 -27.22 22.31 8.55
C ILE A 23 -26.94 23.81 8.44
N GLY A 24 -27.92 24.61 7.98
CA GLY A 24 -27.75 26.05 7.78
C GLY A 24 -27.01 26.42 6.49
N VAL A 25 -27.19 25.62 5.43
CA VAL A 25 -26.63 25.88 4.10
C VAL A 25 -27.74 25.97 3.05
N THR A 26 -27.40 26.36 1.82
CA THR A 26 -28.37 26.37 0.71
C THR A 26 -28.60 24.95 0.18
N GLN A 27 -29.79 24.71 -0.37
CA GLN A 27 -30.08 23.43 -1.06
C GLN A 27 -29.15 23.22 -2.26
N SER A 28 -28.76 24.30 -2.95
CA SER A 28 -27.80 24.25 -4.05
C SER A 28 -26.42 23.76 -3.60
N ALA A 29 -25.96 24.17 -2.41
CA ALA A 29 -24.70 23.68 -1.83
C ALA A 29 -24.76 22.17 -1.57
N ILE A 30 -25.86 21.66 -1.01
CA ILE A 30 -26.07 20.21 -0.82
C ILE A 30 -26.06 19.47 -2.17
N SER A 31 -26.74 20.01 -3.18
CA SER A 31 -26.75 19.42 -4.52
C SER A 31 -25.34 19.38 -5.14
N GLN A 32 -24.57 20.47 -5.04
CA GLN A 32 -23.19 20.52 -5.53
C GLN A 32 -22.29 19.54 -4.78
N MET A 33 -22.41 19.47 -3.45
CA MET A 33 -21.68 18.52 -2.62
C MET A 33 -21.99 17.06 -2.99
N ALA A 34 -23.27 16.71 -3.14
CA ALA A 34 -23.69 15.35 -3.47
C ALA A 34 -23.28 14.89 -4.88
N LYS A 35 -23.16 15.82 -5.83
CA LYS A 35 -22.70 15.54 -7.20
C LYS A 35 -21.19 15.55 -7.37
N SER A 36 -20.45 16.02 -6.36
CA SER A 36 -18.99 16.08 -6.40
C SER A 36 -18.36 14.72 -6.09
N SER A 37 -17.08 14.57 -6.43
CA SER A 37 -16.25 13.42 -6.01
C SER A 37 -15.71 13.53 -4.58
N ARG A 38 -16.21 14.49 -3.77
CA ARG A 38 -15.76 14.72 -2.39
C ARG A 38 -16.28 13.59 -1.47
N ASP A 39 -15.44 13.11 -0.55
CA ASP A 39 -15.91 12.21 0.53
C ASP A 39 -16.56 13.06 1.63
N ILE A 40 -17.88 13.24 1.51
CA ILE A 40 -18.71 13.98 2.45
C ILE A 40 -19.62 13.01 3.18
N ARG A 41 -19.61 13.08 4.52
CA ARG A 41 -20.40 12.22 5.40
C ARG A 41 -21.36 13.04 6.25
N VAL A 42 -22.55 12.50 6.44
CA VAL A 42 -23.57 12.99 7.35
C VAL A 42 -23.42 12.20 8.65
N ARG A 43 -23.16 12.92 9.74
CA ARG A 43 -23.06 12.38 11.09
C ARG A 43 -24.33 12.73 11.85
N ILE A 44 -25.01 11.72 12.37
CA ILE A 44 -26.26 11.85 13.13
C ILE A 44 -25.99 11.43 14.57
N PHE A 45 -26.20 12.35 15.48
CA PHE A 45 -26.09 12.13 16.92
C PHE A 45 -27.42 11.64 17.50
N GLU A 46 -27.36 11.06 18.69
CA GLU A 46 -28.56 10.51 19.36
C GLU A 46 -29.50 11.59 19.88
N ASP A 47 -28.99 12.80 20.10
CA ASP A 47 -29.75 14.01 20.45
C ASP A 47 -30.42 14.68 19.23
N GLY A 48 -30.29 14.09 18.04
CA GLY A 48 -30.89 14.61 16.81
C GLY A 48 -30.06 15.68 16.10
N ARG A 49 -28.88 16.06 16.63
CA ARG A 49 -27.95 16.93 15.90
C ARG A 49 -27.44 16.23 14.64
N ILE A 50 -27.26 17.01 13.58
CA ILE A 50 -26.74 16.55 12.31
C ILE A 50 -25.54 17.41 11.95
N GLU A 51 -24.45 16.77 11.56
CA GLU A 51 -23.24 17.43 11.07
C GLU A 51 -22.89 16.91 9.66
N LEU A 52 -22.25 17.78 8.86
CA LEU A 52 -21.60 17.42 7.61
C LEU A 52 -20.09 17.50 7.78
N ILE A 53 -19.39 16.43 7.46
CA ILE A 53 -17.93 16.33 7.57
C ILE A 53 -17.37 15.96 6.20
N GLU A 54 -16.38 16.71 5.74
CA GLU A 54 -15.62 16.38 4.52
C GLU A 54 -14.25 15.82 4.88
N PHE A 55 -13.90 14.69 4.28
CA PHE A 55 -12.55 14.14 4.33
C PHE A 55 -11.78 14.55 3.07
N ARG A 56 -10.63 15.20 3.28
CA ARG A 56 -9.72 15.62 2.21
C ARG A 56 -8.33 15.04 2.41
N ILE A 57 -7.75 14.52 1.34
CA ILE A 57 -6.34 14.14 1.31
C ILE A 57 -5.53 15.45 1.21
N LEU A 58 -4.71 15.73 2.23
CA LEU A 58 -3.84 16.91 2.23
C LEU A 58 -2.56 16.66 1.43
N ASN A 59 -1.84 15.58 1.75
CA ASN A 59 -0.63 15.16 1.05
C ASN A 59 -0.69 13.66 0.76
N ARG A 60 -0.30 13.27 -0.46
CA ARG A 60 -0.04 11.87 -0.79
C ARG A 60 1.44 11.61 -0.53
N ALA A 61 1.78 10.78 0.45
CA ALA A 61 3.15 10.34 0.63
C ALA A 61 3.58 9.58 -0.64
N THR A 62 4.51 10.15 -1.40
CA THR A 62 5.20 9.42 -2.46
C THR A 62 6.13 8.43 -1.76
N PRO A 63 6.07 7.12 -2.09
CA PRO A 63 7.09 6.21 -1.61
C PRO A 63 8.44 6.75 -2.11
N SER A 64 9.35 7.02 -1.18
CA SER A 64 10.74 7.34 -1.50
C SER A 64 11.24 6.21 -2.39
N LEU A 65 11.67 6.53 -3.63
CA LEU A 65 12.33 5.54 -4.48
C LEU A 65 13.47 4.95 -3.65
N ALA A 66 13.35 3.67 -3.29
CA ALA A 66 14.40 2.96 -2.60
C ALA A 66 15.67 3.10 -3.45
N VAL A 67 16.63 3.90 -2.96
CA VAL A 67 17.98 3.91 -3.51
C VAL A 67 18.46 2.47 -3.36
N ALA A 68 18.67 1.78 -4.48
CA ALA A 68 19.17 0.42 -4.46
C ALA A 68 20.42 0.39 -3.57
N PRO A 69 20.56 -0.59 -2.66
CA PRO A 69 21.72 -0.67 -1.79
C PRO A 69 22.99 -0.67 -2.66
N PRO A 70 24.05 0.04 -2.25
CA PRO A 70 25.29 0.08 -3.03
C PRO A 70 25.77 -1.35 -3.26
N ASN A 71 25.86 -1.74 -4.53
CA ASN A 71 26.38 -3.03 -4.93
C ASN A 71 27.88 -3.05 -4.58
N MET A 72 28.22 -3.55 -3.39
CA MET A 72 29.60 -3.66 -2.95
C MET A 72 30.18 -4.94 -3.57
N PRO A 73 31.13 -4.86 -4.52
CA PRO A 73 31.72 -6.06 -5.09
C PRO A 73 32.51 -6.79 -4.00
N VAL A 74 32.12 -8.03 -3.71
CA VAL A 74 32.88 -8.90 -2.80
C VAL A 74 34.14 -9.36 -3.54
N THR A 75 35.27 -8.74 -3.25
CA THR A 75 36.58 -9.27 -3.66
C THR A 75 36.98 -10.36 -2.66
N ILE A 76 36.77 -11.62 -3.02
CA ILE A 76 37.29 -12.77 -2.25
C ILE A 76 38.79 -12.90 -2.58
N PRO A 77 39.72 -12.75 -1.63
CA PRO A 77 41.12 -13.06 -1.88
C PRO A 77 41.27 -14.58 -2.01
N VAL A 78 41.89 -15.03 -3.10
CA VAL A 78 42.24 -16.44 -3.27
C VAL A 78 43.27 -16.81 -2.19
N SER A 79 42.90 -17.71 -1.27
CA SER A 79 43.83 -18.25 -0.30
C SER A 79 44.71 -19.28 -1.00
N ASN A 80 45.95 -18.91 -1.32
CA ASN A 80 46.97 -19.84 -1.80
C ASN A 80 47.50 -20.66 -0.62
N HIS A 81 46.81 -21.74 -0.27
CA HIS A 81 47.40 -22.79 0.56
C HIS A 81 48.30 -23.68 -0.31
N ARG A 82 49.58 -23.32 -0.38
CA ARG A 82 50.66 -24.22 -0.83
C ARG A 82 50.78 -25.38 0.16
N HIS A 83 50.09 -26.48 -0.11
CA HIS A 83 50.49 -27.78 0.44
C HIS A 83 51.51 -28.39 -0.51
N SER A 84 52.78 -28.25 -0.10
CA SER A 84 53.89 -29.02 -0.65
C SER A 84 53.74 -30.45 -0.13
N SER A 85 53.52 -31.41 -1.02
CA SER A 85 53.62 -32.83 -0.71
C SER A 85 54.21 -33.54 -1.92
N THR A 86 55.53 -33.63 -1.91
CA THR A 86 56.31 -34.51 -2.77
C THR A 86 55.94 -35.95 -2.44
N GLY A 87 55.35 -36.68 -3.39
CA GLY A 87 54.95 -38.07 -3.16
C GLY A 87 54.57 -38.82 -4.42
N GLY A 88 55.57 -39.45 -5.05
CA GLY A 88 55.46 -40.74 -5.73
C GLY A 88 54.59 -40.83 -6.98
N ALA A 89 55.21 -40.70 -8.15
CA ALA A 89 54.68 -41.32 -9.36
C ALA A 89 54.85 -42.85 -9.27
N VAL A 90 53.75 -43.60 -9.29
CA VAL A 90 53.71 -44.95 -9.87
C VAL A 90 52.42 -45.14 -10.66
N ASN A 91 52.60 -45.28 -11.97
CA ASN A 91 51.60 -45.74 -12.92
C ASN A 91 51.33 -47.23 -12.65
N SER A 92 50.07 -47.62 -12.58
CA SER A 92 49.66 -49.02 -12.73
C SER A 92 48.39 -49.06 -13.57
N SER A 93 48.60 -49.15 -14.89
CA SER A 93 47.56 -49.57 -15.82
C SER A 93 47.14 -51.00 -15.48
N SER A 94 45.86 -51.25 -15.28
CA SER A 94 45.29 -52.60 -15.37
C SER A 94 43.84 -52.53 -15.83
N LEU A 95 43.66 -53.03 -17.06
CA LEU A 95 42.39 -53.34 -17.71
C LEU A 95 41.60 -54.39 -16.93
N SER A 96 40.28 -54.20 -16.86
CA SER A 96 39.19 -55.22 -16.84
C SER A 96 37.97 -54.55 -16.16
N GLN A 97 36.71 -54.72 -16.55
CA GLN A 97 36.06 -55.51 -17.58
C GLN A 97 34.65 -54.90 -17.74
N ALA A 98 34.11 -54.94 -18.95
CA ALA A 98 32.73 -54.56 -19.21
C ALA A 98 31.74 -55.70 -18.91
N SER A 99 30.51 -55.28 -18.60
CA SER A 99 29.21 -55.92 -18.90
C SER A 99 28.65 -56.98 -17.95
N PRO A 100 27.32 -57.24 -17.98
CA PRO A 100 26.19 -56.48 -18.55
C PRO A 100 25.21 -55.92 -17.50
#